data_AF-A0A9X4QS20-F1
#
_entry.id   AF-A0A9X4QS20-F1
#
_cell.length_a   1.000
_cell.length_b   1.000
_cell.length_c   1.000
_cell.angle_alpha   90.00
_cell.angle_beta   90.00
_cell.angle_gamma   90.00
#
_symmetry.space_group_name_H-M   'P 1'
#
loop_
_entity.id
_entity.type
_entity.pdbx_description
1 polymer ?
#
loop_
_entity_poly.entity_id
_entity_poly.type
_entity_poly.pdbx_seq_one_letter_code
_entity_poly.pdbx_strand_id
1 'polypeptide(L)'
;MKERPLLRALERVRPLDTGGAADYLLGIACYAAGDRERGAELLLDAYRKGLRHTSLLRSIGYVRLTAQGDLSGAADILAEDVAVNGGTNEGTLCLLDDIYRQRGDLAARLALLPYMERAGNRTLVVVRMVDLLREAGQEERALELLETEPFENWEGEEISGPCYRDTVLSLVRKKLANGDIAAAADWADRIDRYPDNLVYGEPIHLSRSEVNFVRGQVSAARGRTEEAASYWLDGYRELEREEIPKTERSRQYSLRCLAELRRIRP
;
A
#
# COMPACT_ATOMS: atom_id res chain seq x y z
N MET A 1 -37.10 -0.36 -0.78
CA MET A 1 -38.47 -0.87 -1.06
C MET A 1 -38.69 -1.30 -2.52
N LYS A 2 -37.98 -0.72 -3.52
CA LYS A 2 -38.12 -1.08 -4.96
C LYS A 2 -37.43 -2.39 -5.39
N GLU A 3 -36.53 -2.95 -4.59
CA GLU A 3 -35.71 -4.13 -4.97
C GLU A 3 -36.38 -5.48 -4.66
N ARG A 4 -37.38 -5.52 -3.76
CA ARG A 4 -38.05 -6.77 -3.35
C ARG A 4 -38.71 -7.54 -4.51
N PRO A 5 -39.36 -6.90 -5.50
CA PRO A 5 -39.90 -7.62 -6.66
C PRO A 5 -38.82 -8.26 -7.53
N LEU A 6 -37.68 -7.58 -7.72
CA LEU A 6 -36.57 -8.08 -8.53
C LEU A 6 -35.91 -9.31 -7.89
N LEU A 7 -35.63 -9.26 -6.58
CA LEU A 7 -35.08 -10.40 -5.86
C LEU A 7 -36.02 -11.61 -5.89
N ARG A 8 -37.33 -11.39 -5.73
CA ARG A 8 -38.33 -12.46 -5.87
C ARG A 8 -38.40 -13.05 -7.28
N ALA A 9 -38.16 -12.24 -8.31
CA ALA A 9 -38.09 -12.73 -9.69
C ALA A 9 -36.83 -13.57 -9.89
N LEU A 10 -35.67 -13.10 -9.41
CA LEU A 10 -34.40 -13.83 -9.45
C LEU A 10 -34.51 -15.20 -8.76
N GLU A 11 -35.12 -15.26 -7.58
CA GLU A 11 -35.35 -16.52 -6.85
C GLU A 11 -36.19 -17.54 -7.65
N ARG A 12 -37.18 -17.07 -8.43
CA ARG A 12 -38.02 -17.96 -9.25
C ARG A 12 -37.28 -18.50 -10.47
N VAL A 13 -36.40 -17.69 -11.07
CA VAL A 13 -35.66 -18.11 -12.26
C VAL A 13 -34.37 -18.85 -11.92
N ARG A 14 -33.84 -18.72 -10.70
CA ARG A 14 -32.61 -19.36 -10.23
C ARG A 14 -32.54 -20.88 -10.50
N PRO A 15 -33.60 -21.69 -10.29
CA PRO A 15 -33.55 -23.12 -10.60
C PRO A 15 -33.47 -23.41 -12.11
N LEU A 16 -33.90 -22.48 -12.96
CA LEU A 16 -33.88 -22.59 -14.42
C LEU A 16 -32.57 -22.04 -15.02
N ASP A 17 -31.87 -21.20 -14.27
CA ASP A 17 -30.60 -20.62 -14.69
C ASP A 17 -29.45 -21.61 -14.48
N THR A 18 -29.01 -22.22 -15.57
CA THR A 18 -27.87 -23.11 -15.63
C THR A 18 -26.53 -22.38 -15.73
N GLY A 19 -26.53 -21.08 -16.07
CA GLY A 19 -25.33 -20.26 -16.24
C GLY A 19 -24.86 -19.55 -14.98
N GLY A 20 -25.66 -19.54 -13.91
CA GLY A 20 -25.29 -18.99 -12.60
C GLY A 20 -25.37 -17.46 -12.47
N ALA A 21 -25.93 -16.76 -13.45
CA ALA A 21 -26.15 -15.32 -13.39
C ALA A 21 -27.13 -14.92 -12.27
N ALA A 22 -28.19 -15.71 -12.06
CA ALA A 22 -29.16 -15.51 -10.98
C ALA A 22 -28.50 -15.70 -9.61
N ASP A 23 -27.66 -16.72 -9.46
CA ASP A 23 -26.88 -16.94 -8.24
C ASP A 23 -25.94 -15.77 -7.97
N TYR A 24 -25.21 -15.29 -8.98
CA TYR A 24 -24.33 -14.13 -8.84
C TYR A 24 -25.08 -12.88 -8.39
N LEU A 25 -26.17 -12.51 -9.07
CA LEU A 25 -26.94 -11.31 -8.75
C LEU A 25 -27.58 -11.38 -7.37
N LEU A 26 -28.14 -12.55 -7.00
CA LEU A 26 -28.66 -12.77 -5.65
C LEU A 26 -27.56 -12.73 -4.60
N GLY A 27 -26.38 -13.27 -4.90
CA GLY A 27 -25.22 -13.27 -4.02
C GLY A 27 -24.77 -11.87 -3.66
N ILE A 28 -24.60 -11.01 -4.68
CA ILE A 28 -24.29 -9.58 -4.49
C ILE A 28 -25.37 -8.88 -3.67
N ALA A 29 -26.65 -9.13 -3.96
CA ALA A 29 -27.75 -8.51 -3.23
C ALA A 29 -27.82 -8.96 -1.75
N CYS A 30 -27.60 -10.25 -1.47
CA CYS A 30 -27.55 -10.76 -0.10
C CYS A 30 -26.38 -10.13 0.68
N TYR A 31 -25.21 -10.04 0.05
CA TYR A 31 -24.04 -9.41 0.66
C TYR A 31 -24.28 -7.92 0.98
N ALA A 32 -24.90 -7.18 0.05
CA ALA A 32 -25.29 -5.79 0.25
C ALA A 32 -26.35 -5.61 1.36
N ALA A 33 -27.24 -6.59 1.53
CA ALA A 33 -28.23 -6.61 2.60
C ALA A 33 -27.67 -7.07 3.97
N GLY A 34 -26.40 -7.46 4.04
CA GLY A 34 -25.73 -7.94 5.25
C GLY A 34 -25.83 -9.45 5.50
N ASP A 35 -26.56 -10.20 4.67
CA ASP A 35 -26.63 -11.66 4.70
C ASP A 35 -25.41 -12.25 3.96
N ARG A 36 -24.23 -12.08 4.59
CA ARG A 36 -22.93 -12.39 3.99
C ARG A 36 -22.70 -13.88 3.76
N GLU A 37 -23.22 -14.73 4.63
CA GLU A 37 -23.08 -16.19 4.53
C GLU A 37 -23.80 -16.72 3.29
N ARG A 38 -25.10 -16.41 3.17
CA ARG A 38 -25.88 -16.76 1.98
C ARG A 38 -25.30 -16.12 0.72
N GLY A 39 -24.88 -14.86 0.81
CA GLY A 39 -24.23 -14.15 -0.29
C GLY A 39 -23.00 -14.92 -0.81
N ALA A 40 -22.13 -15.38 0.09
CA ALA A 40 -20.94 -16.16 -0.26
C ALA A 40 -21.29 -17.49 -0.93
N GLU A 41 -22.27 -18.23 -0.39
CA GLU A 41 -22.73 -19.50 -0.98
C GLU A 41 -23.25 -19.32 -2.41
N LEU A 42 -24.07 -18.29 -2.63
CA LEU A 42 -24.62 -17.97 -3.95
C LEU A 42 -23.51 -17.60 -4.95
N LEU A 43 -22.51 -16.84 -4.54
CA LEU A 43 -21.35 -16.55 -5.42
C LEU A 43 -20.60 -17.84 -5.78
N LEU A 44 -20.41 -18.76 -4.83
CA LEU A 44 -19.79 -20.05 -5.10
C LEU A 44 -20.65 -20.93 -6.01
N ASP A 45 -21.98 -20.90 -5.88
CA ASP A 45 -22.88 -21.62 -6.79
C ASP A 45 -22.81 -21.08 -8.21
N ALA A 46 -22.76 -19.75 -8.38
CA ALA A 46 -22.53 -19.13 -9.68
C ALA A 46 -21.22 -19.62 -10.32
N TYR A 47 -20.16 -19.68 -9.53
CA TYR A 47 -18.86 -20.22 -9.95
C TYR A 47 -18.95 -21.71 -10.31
N ARG A 48 -19.64 -22.55 -9.51
CA ARG A 48 -19.83 -23.98 -9.80
C ARG A 48 -20.62 -24.22 -11.10
N LYS A 49 -21.54 -23.32 -11.44
CA LYS A 49 -22.30 -23.32 -12.71
C LYS A 49 -21.48 -22.85 -13.93
N GLY A 50 -20.20 -22.51 -13.73
CA GLY A 50 -19.28 -22.15 -14.81
C GLY A 50 -19.16 -20.65 -15.07
N LEU A 51 -19.82 -19.78 -14.29
CA LEU A 51 -19.65 -18.34 -14.44
C LEU A 51 -18.22 -17.92 -14.04
N ARG A 52 -17.56 -17.13 -14.89
CA ARG A 52 -16.16 -16.67 -14.70
C ARG A 52 -15.96 -15.18 -14.95
N HIS A 53 -16.99 -14.36 -14.72
CA HIS A 53 -16.84 -12.92 -14.86
C HIS A 53 -15.92 -12.33 -13.79
N THR A 54 -15.18 -11.29 -14.17
CA THR A 54 -14.15 -10.72 -13.30
C THR A 54 -14.68 -10.22 -11.96
N SER A 55 -15.87 -9.59 -11.96
CA SER A 55 -16.53 -9.15 -10.74
C SER A 55 -16.92 -10.30 -9.82
N LEU A 56 -17.31 -11.46 -10.36
CA LEU A 56 -17.61 -12.65 -9.56
C LEU A 56 -16.34 -13.19 -8.91
N LEU A 57 -15.29 -13.42 -9.71
CA LEU A 57 -14.02 -13.97 -9.22
C LEU A 57 -13.39 -13.07 -8.16
N ARG A 58 -13.33 -11.75 -8.40
CA ARG A 58 -12.90 -10.78 -7.40
C ARG A 58 -13.73 -10.84 -6.12
N SER A 59 -15.05 -10.94 -6.24
CA SER A 59 -15.95 -11.02 -5.07
C SER A 59 -15.70 -12.29 -4.26
N ILE A 60 -15.54 -13.45 -4.91
CA ILE A 60 -15.20 -14.70 -4.22
C ILE A 60 -13.83 -14.59 -3.53
N GLY A 61 -12.82 -14.07 -4.23
CA GLY A 61 -11.48 -13.86 -3.68
C GLY A 61 -11.52 -12.95 -2.44
N TYR A 62 -12.24 -11.84 -2.52
CA TYR A 62 -12.45 -10.93 -1.39
C TYR A 62 -13.14 -11.61 -0.21
N VAL A 63 -14.19 -12.40 -0.45
CA VAL A 63 -14.91 -13.13 0.61
C VAL A 63 -14.02 -14.16 1.28
N ARG A 64 -13.27 -14.96 0.50
CA ARG A 64 -12.32 -15.95 1.03
C ARG A 64 -11.25 -15.29 1.90
N LEU A 65 -10.72 -14.16 1.44
CA LEU A 65 -9.72 -13.40 2.19
C LEU A 65 -10.29 -12.85 3.50
N THR A 66 -11.39 -12.11 3.44
CA THR A 66 -11.87 -11.29 4.56
C THR A 66 -12.74 -12.05 5.56
N ALA A 67 -13.58 -12.98 5.10
CA ALA A 67 -14.50 -13.70 5.98
C ALA A 67 -13.93 -15.03 6.47
N GLN A 68 -13.09 -15.69 5.66
CA GLN A 68 -12.61 -17.04 5.93
C GLN A 68 -11.12 -17.09 6.31
N GLY A 69 -10.37 -16.00 6.05
CA GLY A 69 -8.91 -16.00 6.23
C GLY A 69 -8.18 -16.98 5.30
N ASP A 70 -8.86 -17.47 4.26
CA ASP A 70 -8.33 -18.45 3.32
C ASP A 70 -7.48 -17.74 2.27
N LEU A 71 -6.23 -17.44 2.63
CA LEU A 71 -5.29 -16.79 1.72
C LEU A 71 -5.08 -17.61 0.44
N SER A 72 -4.97 -18.94 0.56
CA SER A 72 -4.63 -19.83 -0.55
C SER A 72 -5.75 -19.91 -1.56
N GLY A 73 -6.97 -20.23 -1.12
CA GLY A 73 -8.11 -20.24 -2.02
C GLY A 73 -8.47 -18.84 -2.55
N ALA A 74 -8.21 -17.77 -1.79
CA ALA A 74 -8.37 -16.41 -2.31
C ALA A 74 -7.39 -16.13 -3.46
N ALA A 75 -6.11 -16.45 -3.28
CA ALA A 75 -5.09 -16.27 -4.31
C ALA A 75 -5.39 -17.07 -5.58
N ASP A 76 -5.82 -18.32 -5.45
CA ASP A 76 -6.14 -19.19 -6.59
C ASP A 76 -7.27 -18.59 -7.45
N ILE A 77 -8.36 -18.15 -6.81
CA ILE A 77 -9.50 -17.54 -7.50
C ILE A 77 -9.13 -16.19 -8.13
N LEU A 78 -8.33 -15.38 -7.45
CA LEU A 78 -7.89 -14.09 -7.97
C LEU A 78 -6.86 -14.24 -9.11
N ALA A 79 -6.02 -15.27 -9.08
CA ALA A 79 -5.14 -15.61 -10.18
C ALA A 79 -5.93 -16.09 -11.41
N GLU A 80 -7.02 -16.84 -11.21
CA GLU A 80 -7.95 -17.19 -12.28
C GLU A 80 -8.57 -15.93 -12.90
N ASP A 81 -8.93 -14.94 -12.08
CA ASP A 81 -9.42 -13.65 -12.59
C ASP A 81 -8.40 -12.95 -13.50
N VAL A 82 -7.14 -12.85 -13.06
CA VAL A 82 -6.05 -12.30 -13.88
C VAL A 82 -5.90 -13.05 -15.20
N ALA A 83 -5.99 -14.38 -15.18
CA ALA A 83 -5.88 -15.20 -16.39
C ALA A 83 -7.05 -14.95 -17.37
N VAL A 84 -8.27 -14.80 -16.85
CA VAL A 84 -9.49 -14.59 -17.66
C VAL A 84 -9.55 -13.17 -18.24
N ASN A 85 -9.12 -12.15 -17.48
CA ASN A 85 -9.26 -10.74 -17.86
C ASN A 85 -7.97 -10.08 -18.37
N GLY A 86 -6.85 -10.82 -18.42
CA GLY A 86 -5.55 -10.31 -18.83
C GLY A 86 -4.87 -9.36 -17.83
N GLY A 87 -5.29 -9.39 -16.56
CA GLY A 87 -4.81 -8.52 -15.49
C GLY A 87 -5.32 -7.08 -15.57
N THR A 88 -6.52 -6.87 -16.10
CA THR A 88 -7.12 -5.53 -16.27
C THR A 88 -7.96 -5.07 -15.08
N ASN A 89 -8.25 -5.95 -14.11
CA ASN A 89 -8.99 -5.60 -12.90
C ASN A 89 -8.03 -5.18 -11.78
N GLU A 90 -7.90 -3.88 -11.56
CA GLU A 90 -7.00 -3.30 -10.56
C GLU A 90 -7.33 -3.76 -9.13
N GLY A 91 -8.62 -3.93 -8.82
CA GLY A 91 -9.05 -4.43 -7.51
C GLY A 91 -8.54 -5.84 -7.21
N THR A 92 -8.47 -6.70 -8.24
CA THR A 92 -7.87 -8.04 -8.13
C THR A 92 -6.36 -7.95 -7.94
N LEU A 93 -5.67 -7.09 -8.69
CA LEU A 93 -4.23 -6.88 -8.53
C LEU A 93 -3.88 -6.40 -7.10
N CYS A 94 -4.68 -5.48 -6.56
CA CYS A 94 -4.53 -4.98 -5.19
C CYS A 94 -4.69 -6.10 -4.15
N LEU A 95 -5.72 -6.95 -4.27
CA LEU A 95 -5.95 -8.05 -3.35
C LEU A 95 -4.85 -9.13 -3.42
N LEU A 96 -4.37 -9.45 -4.62
CA LEU A 96 -3.24 -10.37 -4.79
C LEU A 96 -1.96 -9.81 -4.16
N ASP A 97 -1.66 -8.54 -4.37
CA ASP A 97 -0.52 -7.87 -3.75
C ASP A 97 -0.61 -7.90 -2.21
N ASP A 98 -1.80 -7.68 -1.63
CA ASP A 98 -2.02 -7.81 -0.18
C ASP A 98 -1.77 -9.23 0.33
N ILE A 99 -2.29 -10.24 -0.37
CA ILE A 99 -2.10 -11.66 -0.03
C ILE A 99 -0.62 -12.04 -0.10
N TYR A 100 0.07 -11.69 -1.19
CA TYR A 100 1.47 -12.02 -1.37
C TYR A 100 2.38 -11.28 -0.39
N ARG A 101 2.06 -10.01 -0.05
CA ARG A 101 2.75 -9.28 1.02
C ARG A 101 2.60 -9.99 2.36
N GLN A 102 1.40 -10.42 2.72
CA GLN A 102 1.17 -11.15 3.98
C GLN A 102 1.96 -12.46 4.06
N ARG A 103 2.24 -13.09 2.92
CA ARG A 103 3.07 -14.31 2.84
C ARG A 103 4.57 -14.04 2.79
N GLY A 104 4.99 -12.79 2.60
CA GLY A 104 6.39 -12.44 2.33
C GLY A 104 6.88 -12.91 0.96
N ASP A 105 5.97 -13.12 -0.01
CA ASP A 105 6.31 -13.60 -1.36
C ASP A 105 6.59 -12.44 -2.31
N LEU A 106 7.78 -11.84 -2.19
CA LEU A 106 8.20 -10.72 -3.03
C LEU A 106 8.24 -11.10 -4.53
N ALA A 107 8.56 -12.36 -4.86
CA ALA A 107 8.63 -12.80 -6.25
C ALA A 107 7.24 -12.79 -6.89
N ALA A 108 6.22 -13.29 -6.19
CA ALA A 108 4.83 -13.23 -6.66
C ALA A 108 4.32 -11.79 -6.78
N ARG A 109 4.69 -10.90 -5.83
CA ARG A 109 4.37 -9.47 -5.96
C ARG A 109 5.02 -8.84 -7.19
N LEU A 110 6.30 -9.10 -7.45
CA LEU A 110 7.01 -8.60 -8.63
C LEU A 110 6.39 -9.07 -9.95
N ALA A 111 5.81 -10.27 -9.97
CA ALA A 111 5.08 -10.77 -11.14
C ALA A 111 3.80 -9.99 -11.44
N LEU A 112 3.26 -9.23 -10.49
CA LEU A 112 2.10 -8.34 -10.70
C LEU A 112 2.47 -7.02 -11.39
N LEU A 113 3.73 -6.58 -11.29
CA LEU A 113 4.17 -5.26 -11.75
C LEU A 113 3.82 -4.98 -13.23
N PRO A 114 4.04 -5.89 -14.19
CA PRO A 114 3.69 -5.63 -15.60
C PRO A 114 2.19 -5.48 -15.85
N TYR A 115 1.34 -6.01 -14.97
CA TYR A 115 -0.11 -5.79 -15.04
C TYR A 115 -0.48 -4.42 -14.46
N MET A 116 0.11 -4.06 -13.32
CA MET A 116 -0.08 -2.74 -12.70
C MET A 116 0.40 -1.59 -13.62
N GLU A 117 1.52 -1.77 -14.31
CA GLU A 117 2.04 -0.79 -15.28
C GLU A 117 1.07 -0.52 -16.44
N ARG A 118 0.24 -1.50 -16.79
CA ARG A 118 -0.77 -1.43 -17.86
C ARG A 118 -2.20 -1.22 -17.35
N ALA A 119 -2.37 -0.99 -16.05
CA ALA A 119 -3.68 -0.76 -15.45
C ALA A 119 -4.39 0.42 -16.13
N GLY A 120 -5.70 0.29 -16.35
CA GLY A 120 -6.50 1.35 -16.95
C GLY A 120 -6.59 2.55 -16.01
N ASN A 121 -6.74 2.28 -14.71
CA ASN A 121 -6.66 3.29 -13.67
C ASN A 121 -5.40 3.11 -12.80
N ARG A 122 -4.29 3.70 -13.24
CA ARG A 122 -2.99 3.62 -12.53
C ARG A 122 -3.02 4.20 -11.12
N THR A 123 -3.89 5.17 -10.81
CA THR A 123 -3.95 5.78 -9.47
C THR A 123 -4.31 4.76 -8.38
N LEU A 124 -5.03 3.68 -8.73
CA LEU A 124 -5.40 2.61 -7.82
C LEU A 124 -4.24 1.67 -7.46
N VAL A 125 -3.19 1.62 -8.29
CA VAL A 125 -2.08 0.66 -8.14
C VAL A 125 -0.72 1.33 -7.96
N VAL A 126 -0.56 2.62 -8.29
CA VAL A 126 0.74 3.31 -8.29
C VAL A 126 1.44 3.27 -6.93
N VAL A 127 0.71 3.44 -5.83
CA VAL A 127 1.29 3.36 -4.47
C VAL A 127 1.84 1.97 -4.19
N ARG A 128 1.14 0.93 -4.65
CA ARG A 128 1.60 -0.47 -4.51
C ARG A 128 2.82 -0.73 -5.39
N MET A 129 2.88 -0.16 -6.58
CA MET A 129 4.06 -0.23 -7.45
C MET A 129 5.27 0.42 -6.78
N VAL A 130 5.11 1.61 -6.19
CA VAL A 130 6.18 2.32 -5.45
C VAL A 130 6.69 1.47 -4.29
N ASP A 131 5.78 0.93 -3.46
CA ASP A 131 6.13 0.07 -2.33
C ASP A 131 6.89 -1.19 -2.77
N LEU A 132 6.37 -1.87 -3.80
CA LEU A 132 6.97 -3.07 -4.39
C LEU A 132 8.38 -2.80 -4.94
N LEU A 133 8.55 -1.70 -5.69
CA LEU A 133 9.86 -1.32 -6.24
C LEU A 133 10.86 -1.01 -5.13
N ARG A 134 10.43 -0.32 -4.07
CA ARG A 134 11.27 -0.04 -2.90
C ARG A 134 11.69 -1.33 -2.18
N GLU A 135 10.77 -2.25 -1.94
CA GLU A 135 11.10 -3.56 -1.35
C GLU A 135 12.08 -4.38 -2.21
N ALA A 136 11.99 -4.23 -3.53
CA ALA A 136 12.90 -4.85 -4.48
C ALA A 136 14.26 -4.12 -4.65
N GLY A 137 14.52 -3.04 -3.89
CA GLY A 137 15.75 -2.24 -4.00
C GLY A 137 15.86 -1.43 -5.30
N GLN A 138 14.72 -1.16 -5.94
CA GLN A 138 14.58 -0.35 -7.16
C GLN A 138 14.06 1.05 -6.82
N GLU A 139 14.63 1.69 -5.79
CA GLU A 139 14.17 2.99 -5.31
C GLU A 139 14.21 4.09 -6.36
N GLU A 140 15.16 4.04 -7.29
CA GLU A 140 15.25 4.99 -8.39
C GLU A 140 14.01 4.92 -9.30
N ARG A 141 13.51 3.72 -9.61
CA ARG A 141 12.23 3.54 -10.36
C ARG A 141 11.02 3.94 -9.52
N ALA A 142 11.04 3.63 -8.22
CA ALA A 142 9.99 4.04 -7.30
C ALA A 142 9.85 5.57 -7.25
N LEU A 143 10.99 6.28 -7.23
CA LEU A 143 11.02 7.73 -7.27
C LEU A 143 10.52 8.29 -8.59
N GLU A 144 10.92 7.70 -9.73
CA GLU A 144 10.42 8.13 -11.05
C GLU A 144 8.88 8.14 -11.06
N LEU A 145 8.24 7.06 -10.58
CA LEU A 145 6.78 7.01 -10.45
C LEU A 145 6.23 8.12 -9.54
N LEU A 146 6.86 8.38 -8.40
CA LEU A 146 6.45 9.44 -7.48
C LEU A 146 6.58 10.85 -8.10
N GLU A 147 7.50 11.05 -9.04
CA GLU A 147 7.73 12.34 -9.70
C GLU A 147 6.87 12.54 -10.95
N THR A 148 6.42 11.46 -11.60
CA THR A 148 5.73 11.57 -12.90
C THR A 148 4.26 11.17 -12.88
N GLU A 149 3.84 10.29 -11.97
CA GLU A 149 2.48 9.78 -11.97
C GLU A 149 1.53 10.71 -11.21
N PRO A 150 0.25 10.82 -11.64
CA PRO A 150 -0.75 11.51 -10.85
C PRO A 150 -1.11 10.69 -9.60
N PHE A 151 -1.24 11.38 -8.47
CA PHE A 151 -1.76 10.79 -7.24
C PHE A 151 -3.12 11.40 -6.90
N GLU A 152 -4.05 10.55 -6.50
CA GLU A 152 -5.34 10.96 -5.95
C GLU A 152 -5.30 10.76 -4.43
N ASN A 153 -5.26 11.87 -3.69
CA ASN A 153 -5.43 11.82 -2.23
C ASN A 153 -6.91 11.86 -1.91
N TRP A 154 -7.44 10.78 -1.37
CA TRP A 154 -8.78 10.73 -0.80
C TRP A 154 -8.76 11.27 0.63
N GLU A 155 -9.79 12.02 1.04
CA GLU A 155 -9.87 12.60 2.38
C GLU A 155 -9.67 11.53 3.47
N GLY A 156 -8.60 11.66 4.26
CA GLY A 156 -8.23 10.71 5.32
C GLY A 156 -7.25 9.60 4.91
N GLU A 157 -6.86 9.50 3.64
CA GLU A 157 -5.88 8.52 3.12
C GLU A 157 -4.73 9.21 2.36
N GLU A 158 -4.08 10.19 3.00
CA GLU A 158 -2.90 10.88 2.45
C GLU A 158 -1.66 9.96 2.46
N ILE A 159 -1.56 9.13 1.43
CA ILE A 159 -0.51 8.11 1.30
C ILE A 159 0.69 8.57 0.46
N SER A 160 0.51 9.55 -0.42
CA SER A 160 1.54 9.99 -1.39
C SER A 160 2.76 10.63 -0.71
N GLY A 161 2.54 11.54 0.23
CA GLY A 161 3.61 12.19 1.00
C GLY A 161 4.47 11.21 1.82
N PRO A 162 3.87 10.36 2.67
CA PRO A 162 4.61 9.29 3.34
C PRO A 162 5.37 8.37 2.39
N CYS A 163 4.78 7.98 1.24
CA CYS A 163 5.47 7.14 0.23
C CYS A 163 6.71 7.83 -0.34
N TYR A 164 6.62 9.11 -0.69
CA TYR A 164 7.77 9.89 -1.17
C TYR A 164 8.86 9.97 -0.12
N ARG A 165 8.50 10.39 1.10
CA ARG A 165 9.46 10.53 2.20
C ARG A 165 10.18 9.22 2.51
N ASP A 166 9.45 8.10 2.58
CA ASP A 166 10.02 6.78 2.83
C ASP A 166 10.96 6.33 1.70
N THR A 167 10.65 6.67 0.45
CA THR A 167 11.49 6.37 -0.71
C THR A 167 12.79 7.18 -0.67
N VAL A 168 12.71 8.49 -0.40
CA VAL A 168 13.90 9.35 -0.27
C VAL A 168 14.76 8.92 0.91
N LEU A 169 14.18 8.59 2.06
CA LEU A 169 14.91 8.06 3.21
C LEU A 169 15.64 6.75 2.88
N SER A 170 15.02 5.87 2.07
CA SER A 170 15.68 4.64 1.57
C SER A 170 16.88 4.97 0.68
N LEU A 171 16.73 5.92 -0.26
CA LEU A 171 17.82 6.40 -1.11
C LEU A 171 18.99 6.95 -0.30
N VAL A 172 18.73 7.81 0.71
CA VAL A 172 19.80 8.35 1.58
C VAL A 172 20.57 7.21 2.25
N ARG A 173 19.86 6.23 2.84
CA ARG A 173 20.49 5.08 3.51
C ARG A 173 21.32 4.23 2.55
N LYS A 174 20.81 3.97 1.34
CA LYS A 174 21.51 3.24 0.29
C LYS A 174 22.81 3.96 -0.13
N LYS A 175 22.77 5.27 -0.30
CA LYS A 175 23.97 6.07 -0.63
C LYS A 175 24.98 6.10 0.51
N LEU A 176 24.54 6.27 1.76
CA LEU A 176 25.41 6.17 2.94
C LEU A 176 26.07 4.80 3.04
N ALA A 177 25.32 3.72 2.88
CA ALA A 177 25.85 2.34 2.92
C ALA A 177 26.90 2.09 1.84
N ASN A 178 26.76 2.72 0.68
CA ASN A 178 27.72 2.65 -0.43
C ASN A 178 28.90 3.62 -0.29
N GLY A 179 28.96 4.42 0.79
CA GLY A 179 30.00 5.44 0.99
C GLY A 179 29.87 6.67 0.09
N ASP A 180 28.76 6.82 -0.64
CA ASP A 180 28.48 7.99 -1.48
C ASP A 180 27.85 9.11 -0.64
N ILE A 181 28.69 9.73 0.18
CA ILE A 181 28.28 10.75 1.16
C ILE A 181 27.73 12.00 0.45
N ALA A 182 28.25 12.33 -0.73
CA ALA A 182 27.78 13.47 -1.51
C ALA A 182 26.34 13.25 -1.98
N ALA A 183 26.06 12.12 -2.64
CA ALA A 183 24.70 11.81 -3.07
C ALA A 183 23.75 11.64 -1.88
N ALA A 184 24.20 11.06 -0.77
CA ALA A 184 23.38 10.96 0.44
C ALA A 184 22.94 12.34 0.97
N ALA A 185 23.81 13.35 0.89
CA ALA A 185 23.48 14.72 1.27
C ALA A 185 22.47 15.36 0.32
N ASP A 186 22.67 15.21 -0.99
CA ASP A 186 21.75 15.74 -2.00
C ASP A 186 20.33 15.16 -1.82
N TRP A 187 20.22 13.87 -1.52
CA TRP A 187 18.94 13.24 -1.21
C TRP A 187 18.35 13.70 0.12
N ALA A 188 19.17 13.90 1.16
CA ALA A 188 18.69 14.37 2.47
C ALA A 188 18.07 15.77 2.41
N ASP A 189 18.54 16.62 1.49
CA ASP A 189 17.99 17.95 1.23
C ASP A 189 16.62 17.91 0.53
N ARG A 190 16.25 16.76 -0.06
CA ARG A 190 15.00 16.56 -0.80
C ARG A 190 13.89 15.90 0.02
N ILE A 191 14.17 15.40 1.22
CA ILE A 191 13.22 14.62 2.05
C ILE A 191 11.88 15.35 2.24
N ASP A 192 11.91 16.67 2.44
CA ASP A 192 10.73 17.50 2.69
C ASP A 192 10.29 18.31 1.46
N ARG A 193 10.87 18.04 0.28
CA ARG A 193 10.55 18.71 -0.98
C ARG A 193 9.67 17.79 -1.82
N TYR A 194 8.37 17.83 -1.54
CA TYR A 194 7.38 16.99 -2.23
C TYR A 194 7.13 17.52 -3.65
N PRO A 195 7.09 16.65 -4.67
CA PRO A 195 6.60 17.00 -5.99
C PRO A 195 5.13 17.46 -5.99
N ASP A 196 4.79 18.44 -6.82
CA ASP A 196 3.44 19.03 -6.88
C ASP A 196 2.35 18.02 -7.27
N ASN A 197 2.69 17.03 -8.10
CA ASN A 197 1.79 15.95 -8.54
C ASN A 197 1.34 15.02 -7.41
N LEU A 198 1.99 15.06 -6.24
CA LEU A 198 1.57 14.28 -5.07
C LEU A 198 0.35 14.88 -4.36
N VAL A 199 0.02 16.16 -4.64
CA VAL A 199 -1.10 16.90 -4.04
C VAL A 199 -1.11 16.78 -2.50
N TYR A 200 0.07 16.77 -1.89
CA TYR A 200 0.25 16.47 -0.47
C TYR A 200 0.33 17.74 0.37
N GLY A 201 -0.68 17.93 1.23
CA GLY A 201 -0.64 18.95 2.27
C GLY A 201 0.04 18.39 3.51
N GLU A 202 1.28 18.80 3.78
CA GLU A 202 2.01 18.24 4.92
C GLU A 202 1.34 18.57 6.27
N PRO A 203 1.07 17.56 7.13
CA PRO A 203 0.46 17.79 8.43
C PRO A 203 1.34 18.65 9.34
N ILE A 204 0.72 19.63 10.02
CA ILE A 204 1.38 20.55 10.96
C ILE A 204 2.12 19.80 12.08
N HIS A 205 1.58 18.66 12.51
CA HIS A 205 2.08 17.88 13.64
C HIS A 205 2.78 16.58 13.24
N LEU A 206 3.40 16.54 12.06
CA LEU A 206 4.16 15.37 11.62
C LEU A 206 5.47 15.21 12.42
N SER A 207 5.74 14.00 12.92
CA SER A 207 7.03 13.67 13.54
C SER A 207 8.16 13.69 12.50
N ARG A 208 9.27 14.35 12.85
CA ARG A 208 10.52 14.42 12.08
C ARG A 208 11.66 13.61 12.70
N SER A 209 11.41 12.85 13.77
CA SER A 209 12.43 12.09 14.48
C SER A 209 13.30 11.23 13.56
N GLU A 210 12.70 10.54 12.58
CA GLU A 210 13.44 9.75 11.59
C GLU A 210 14.22 10.61 10.59
N VAL A 211 13.61 11.69 10.11
CA VAL A 211 14.25 12.64 9.18
C VAL A 211 15.49 13.25 9.84
N ASN A 212 15.34 13.70 11.09
CA ASN A 212 16.42 14.22 11.92
C ASN A 212 17.49 13.16 12.20
N PHE A 213 17.11 11.92 12.50
CA PHE A 213 18.07 10.84 12.67
C PHE A 213 18.94 10.63 11.42
N VAL A 214 18.31 10.58 10.24
CA VAL A 214 19.01 10.39 8.95
C VAL A 214 19.85 11.60 8.58
N ARG A 215 19.35 12.84 8.75
CA ARG A 215 20.14 14.06 8.54
C ARG A 215 21.37 14.10 9.44
N GLY A 216 21.22 13.71 10.71
CA GLY A 216 22.36 13.61 11.62
C GLY A 216 23.40 12.58 11.18
N GLN A 217 22.99 11.41 10.64
CA GLN A 217 23.93 10.45 10.06
C GLN A 217 24.69 11.02 8.86
N VAL A 218 24.00 11.72 7.95
CA VAL A 218 24.63 12.38 6.81
C VAL A 218 25.63 13.44 7.27
N SER A 219 25.25 14.32 8.22
CA SER A 219 26.14 15.34 8.77
C SER A 219 27.36 14.73 9.45
N ALA A 220 27.18 13.66 10.22
CA ALA A 220 28.29 12.95 10.86
C ALA A 220 29.24 12.34 9.81
N ALA A 221 28.71 11.72 8.75
CA ALA A 221 29.51 11.20 7.65
C ALA A 221 30.30 12.30 6.91
N ARG A 222 29.77 13.52 6.86
CA ARG A 222 30.47 14.71 6.33
C ARG A 222 31.48 15.33 7.31
N GLY A 223 31.69 14.74 8.49
CA GLY A 223 32.55 15.28 9.55
C GLY A 223 31.97 16.49 10.28
N ARG A 224 30.68 16.78 10.13
CA ARG A 224 29.98 17.92 10.73
C ARG A 224 29.34 17.52 12.05
N THR A 225 30.19 17.27 13.04
CA THR A 225 29.80 16.72 14.35
C THR A 225 28.77 17.57 15.09
N GLU A 226 28.91 18.90 15.07
CA GLU A 226 27.98 19.81 15.76
C GLU A 226 26.60 19.83 15.09
N GLU A 227 26.56 19.85 13.76
CA GLU A 227 25.32 19.78 12.96
C GLU A 227 24.61 18.44 13.20
N ALA A 228 25.35 17.33 13.20
CA ALA A 228 24.81 16.02 13.52
C ALA A 228 24.17 15.97 14.92
N ALA A 229 24.86 16.50 15.92
CA ALA A 229 24.34 16.60 17.28
C ALA A 229 23.08 17.48 17.36
N SER A 230 23.01 18.57 16.58
CA SER A 230 21.80 19.40 16.53
C SER A 230 20.60 18.61 16.01
N TYR A 231 20.75 17.91 14.88
CA TYR A 231 19.67 17.10 14.32
C TYR A 231 19.20 16.01 15.29
N TRP A 232 20.11 15.28 15.91
CA TRP A 232 19.72 14.25 16.87
C TRP A 232 19.06 14.84 18.12
N LEU A 233 19.50 16.02 18.59
CA LEU A 233 18.82 16.70 19.69
C LEU A 233 17.37 17.04 19.34
N ASP A 234 17.14 17.58 18.15
CA ASP A 234 15.79 17.90 17.68
C ASP A 234 14.92 16.64 17.52
N GLY A 235 15.47 15.56 16.95
CA GLY A 235 14.76 14.29 16.83
C GLY A 235 14.45 13.62 18.17
N TYR A 236 15.32 13.77 19.18
CA TYR A 236 15.05 13.27 20.53
C TYR A 236 13.96 14.08 21.25
N ARG A 237 14.02 15.41 21.15
CA ARG A 237 13.09 16.35 21.81
C ARG A 237 11.64 16.20 21.35
N GLU A 238 11.38 15.58 20.20
CA GLU A 238 10.00 15.27 19.80
C GLU A 238 9.25 14.37 20.79
N LEU A 239 9.95 13.57 21.61
CA LEU A 239 9.31 12.80 22.69
C LEU A 239 8.64 13.68 23.73
N GLU A 240 9.17 14.89 23.93
CA GLU A 240 8.70 15.87 24.92
C GLU A 240 7.53 16.70 24.36
N ARG A 241 7.32 16.72 23.04
CA ARG A 241 6.24 17.48 22.39
C ARG A 241 4.92 16.71 22.50
N GLU A 242 3.89 17.36 23.01
CA GLU A 242 2.57 16.74 23.23
C GLU A 242 1.75 16.72 21.95
N GLU A 243 1.94 17.73 21.11
CA GLU A 243 1.24 17.91 19.84
C GLU A 243 1.69 16.93 18.76
N ILE A 244 2.85 16.29 18.90
CA ILE A 244 3.37 15.32 17.92
C ILE A 244 2.89 13.90 18.26
N PRO A 245 2.26 13.17 17.31
CA PRO A 245 1.89 11.77 17.49
C PRO A 245 3.09 10.86 17.78
N LYS A 246 3.01 10.12 18.89
CA LYS A 246 4.06 9.19 19.36
C LYS A 246 3.78 7.77 18.89
N THR A 247 3.92 7.55 17.60
CA THR A 247 3.93 6.22 16.98
C THR A 247 5.13 5.39 17.47
N GLU A 248 5.06 4.07 17.30
CA GLU A 248 6.21 3.20 17.61
C GLU A 248 7.45 3.60 16.79
N ARG A 249 7.26 3.89 15.49
CA ARG A 249 8.33 4.34 14.60
C ARG A 249 8.97 5.65 15.07
N SER A 250 8.17 6.66 15.43
CA SER A 250 8.73 7.93 15.91
C SER A 250 9.49 7.76 17.22
N ARG A 251 8.94 7.02 18.20
CA ARG A 251 9.62 6.70 19.46
C ARG A 251 10.96 5.99 19.22
N GLN A 252 10.98 4.99 18.35
CA GLN A 252 12.19 4.26 18.00
C GLN A 252 13.28 5.21 17.49
N TYR A 253 12.94 6.12 16.58
CA TYR A 253 13.92 7.06 16.02
C TYR A 253 14.35 8.13 17.01
N SER A 254 13.46 8.65 17.87
CA SER A 254 13.86 9.57 18.93
C SER A 254 14.87 8.93 19.90
N LEU A 255 14.68 7.66 20.25
CA LEU A 255 15.63 6.91 21.09
C LEU A 255 16.96 6.63 20.38
N ARG A 256 16.93 6.38 19.06
CA ARG A 256 18.15 6.26 18.25
C ARG A 256 18.93 7.57 18.21
N CYS A 257 18.25 8.71 18.06
CA CYS A 257 18.88 10.02 18.17
C CYS A 257 19.56 10.22 19.54
N LEU A 258 18.89 9.86 20.64
CA LEU A 258 19.48 9.93 21.98
C LEU A 258 20.74 9.06 22.10
N ALA A 259 20.73 7.87 21.51
CA ALA A 259 21.88 6.97 21.54
C ALA A 259 23.10 7.58 20.82
N GLU A 260 22.89 8.23 19.67
CA GLU A 260 23.99 8.89 18.94
C GLU A 260 24.49 10.15 19.66
N LEU A 261 23.61 10.93 20.30
CA LEU A 261 24.02 12.08 21.13
C LEU A 261 24.98 11.66 22.24
N ARG A 262 24.68 10.56 22.94
CA ARG A 262 25.53 10.03 24.02
C ARG A 262 26.88 9.54 23.53
N ARG A 263 27.00 9.14 22.27
CA ARG A 263 28.28 8.74 21.67
C ARG A 263 29.18 9.93 21.36
N ILE A 264 28.59 11.04 20.90
CA ILE A 264 29.35 12.24 20.51
C ILE A 264 29.60 13.18 21.69
N ARG A 265 28.77 13.14 22.73
CA ARG A 265 28.93 13.86 23.99
C ARG A 265 28.95 12.89 25.17
N PRO A 266 30.04 12.11 25.35
CA PRO A 266 30.18 11.16 26.45
C PRO A 266 30.19 11.83 27.83
#